data_AF-A0A0D1Z207-F1
#
_entry.id   AF-A0A0D1Z207-F1
#
_cell.length_a   1.000
_cell.length_b   1.000
_cell.length_c   1.000
_cell.angle_alpha   90.00
_cell.angle_beta   90.00
_cell.angle_gamma   90.00
#
_symmetry.space_group_name_H-M   'P 1'
#
loop_
_entity.id
_entity.type
_entity.pdbx_description
1 polymer ?
#
loop_
_entity_poly.entity_id
_entity_poly.type
_entity_poly.pdbx_seq_one_letter_code
_entity_poly.pdbx_strand_id
1 'polypeptide(L)'
;MFMLLTKRKHYLRPSLDLTLDWRPLFREIKVFVLPRESGLMQTTNLKRNIETLIGIGSFAQLYFDPEDIPAMLEEILPHFTMSSTEGAFVVIGLLNMLLPTGPPPPSRSDLNPQHFLPTFFHLWSLVNRSRTVDVALVDLLSRLARDSLPSKQVGFSEFGIFTAEQSTLITTAVLRLLEIPVGQSTSPYSALVDITADTVFLLGLDPHETPVSRHIALWFVMSLSPACLGKKTSVLSLLETLIQAIETFFHPSNSGDWTHTLAQLVFHLADFFVMRWNTERNGEVEVSEERKLNEPLRKRFVLCLREVIFMGIYAKSGTAMSYSLSTLQALAFLEPNLILPGALQRIYPSMQGLVEVH
;
A
#
# COMPACT_ATOMS: atom_id res chain seq x y z
N MET A 1 -12.73 11.09 -20.38
CA MET A 1 -14.01 10.35 -20.42
C MET A 1 -13.88 8.99 -19.74
N PHE A 2 -13.00 8.09 -20.20
CA PHE A 2 -12.79 6.75 -19.62
C PHE A 2 -12.63 6.77 -18.09
N MET A 3 -11.64 7.50 -17.55
CA MET A 3 -11.39 7.60 -16.11
C MET A 3 -12.60 8.06 -15.29
N LEU A 4 -13.47 8.90 -15.86
CA LEU A 4 -14.67 9.39 -15.17
C LEU A 4 -15.75 8.30 -15.09
N LEU A 5 -15.91 7.54 -16.17
CA LEU A 5 -16.90 6.47 -16.27
C LEU A 5 -16.54 5.26 -15.40
N THR A 6 -15.25 4.95 -15.27
CA THR A 6 -14.74 3.81 -14.50
C THR A 6 -14.45 4.12 -13.04
N LYS A 7 -14.61 5.39 -12.59
CA LYS A 7 -14.33 5.82 -11.21
C LYS A 7 -15.23 5.16 -10.17
N ARG A 8 -16.50 4.91 -10.52
CA ARG A 8 -17.53 4.38 -9.61
C ARG A 8 -17.76 2.89 -9.85
N LYS A 9 -17.01 2.06 -9.12
CA LYS A 9 -16.98 0.60 -9.26
C LYS A 9 -18.32 -0.09 -9.00
N HIS A 10 -19.20 0.52 -8.22
CA HIS A 10 -20.52 -0.06 -7.91
C HIS A 10 -21.47 -0.04 -9.11
N TYR A 11 -21.25 0.83 -10.09
CA TYR A 11 -22.05 0.89 -11.32
C TYR A 11 -21.48 0.06 -12.46
N LEU A 12 -20.17 -0.21 -12.44
CA LEU A 12 -19.48 -0.99 -13.46
C LEU A 12 -18.54 -1.96 -12.76
N ARG A 13 -19.02 -3.17 -12.52
CA ARG A 13 -18.27 -4.17 -11.76
C ARG A 13 -17.20 -4.78 -12.66
N PRO A 14 -15.93 -4.78 -12.22
CA PRO A 14 -14.86 -5.41 -12.98
C PRO A 14 -15.08 -6.92 -13.13
N SER A 15 -14.65 -7.48 -14.27
CA SER A 15 -14.78 -8.90 -14.65
C SER A 15 -16.21 -9.43 -14.85
N LEU A 16 -17.23 -8.74 -14.34
CA LEU A 16 -18.65 -9.07 -14.53
C LEU A 16 -19.29 -8.25 -15.65
N ASP A 17 -19.16 -6.93 -15.58
CA ASP A 17 -19.88 -6.02 -16.48
C ASP A 17 -18.97 -5.51 -17.63
N LEU A 18 -17.64 -5.47 -17.41
CA LEU A 18 -16.66 -5.05 -18.40
C LEU A 18 -15.33 -5.81 -18.22
N THR A 19 -14.80 -6.30 -19.33
CA THR A 19 -13.44 -6.80 -19.48
C THR A 19 -12.72 -6.02 -20.58
N LEU A 20 -11.46 -5.69 -20.37
CA LEU A 20 -10.63 -4.94 -21.30
C LEU A 20 -9.41 -5.77 -21.71
N ASP A 21 -9.01 -5.65 -22.98
CA ASP A 21 -7.73 -6.19 -23.44
C ASP A 21 -6.60 -5.23 -23.03
N TRP A 22 -5.57 -5.78 -22.38
CA TRP A 22 -4.41 -5.04 -21.90
C TRP A 22 -3.40 -4.73 -23.02
N ARG A 23 -3.40 -5.53 -24.10
CA ARG A 23 -2.39 -5.44 -25.18
C ARG A 23 -2.35 -4.08 -25.90
N PRO A 24 -3.47 -3.42 -26.23
CA PRO A 24 -3.43 -2.11 -26.88
C PRO A 24 -2.76 -1.04 -26.01
N LEU A 25 -3.04 -1.06 -24.70
CA LEU A 25 -2.41 -0.15 -23.75
C LEU A 25 -0.92 -0.45 -23.61
N PHE A 26 -0.57 -1.73 -23.47
CA PHE A 26 0.83 -2.15 -23.36
C PHE A 26 1.65 -1.75 -24.60
N ARG A 27 1.12 -1.92 -25.82
CA ARG A 27 1.79 -1.51 -27.06
C ARG A 27 2.10 -0.02 -27.10
N GLU A 28 1.17 0.83 -26.69
CA GLU A 28 1.37 2.28 -26.66
C GLU A 28 2.42 2.68 -25.62
N ILE A 29 2.40 2.05 -24.44
CA ILE A 29 3.35 2.33 -23.36
C ILE A 29 4.76 1.82 -23.71
N LYS A 30 4.84 0.66 -24.35
CA LYS A 30 6.10 0.02 -24.76
C LYS A 30 6.96 0.94 -25.62
N VAL A 31 6.35 1.78 -26.46
CA VAL A 31 7.06 2.76 -27.30
C VAL A 31 7.84 3.80 -26.47
N PHE A 32 7.33 4.19 -25.31
CA PHE A 32 7.99 5.18 -24.45
C PHE A 32 9.03 4.55 -23.53
N VAL A 33 8.76 3.34 -23.06
CA VAL A 33 9.47 2.72 -21.94
C VAL A 33 10.53 1.70 -22.42
N LEU A 34 10.41 1.19 -23.65
CA LEU A 34 11.37 0.29 -24.30
C LEU A 34 11.84 0.83 -25.68
N PRO A 35 12.69 1.87 -25.70
CA PRO A 35 13.10 2.53 -26.95
C PRO A 35 13.94 1.66 -27.89
N ARG A 36 14.69 0.68 -27.36
CA ARG A 36 15.63 -0.16 -28.14
C ARG A 36 14.93 -1.07 -29.16
N GLU A 37 13.67 -1.42 -28.92
CA GLU A 37 12.84 -2.17 -29.89
C GLU A 37 12.07 -1.23 -30.83
N SER A 38 11.96 0.03 -30.45
CA SER A 38 11.19 1.07 -31.12
C SER A 38 12.09 1.85 -32.08
N GLY A 39 12.63 1.20 -33.11
CA GLY A 39 13.47 1.81 -34.17
C GLY A 39 12.81 2.91 -35.01
N LEU A 40 11.66 3.45 -34.56
CA LEU A 40 10.80 4.42 -35.23
C LEU A 40 10.67 5.75 -34.46
N MET A 41 11.62 6.06 -33.56
CA MET A 41 11.57 7.27 -32.71
C MET A 41 11.61 8.62 -33.47
N GLN A 42 11.54 8.66 -34.80
CA GLN A 42 11.65 9.92 -35.57
C GLN A 42 10.44 10.31 -36.43
N THR A 43 9.34 9.56 -36.52
CA THR A 43 8.33 9.87 -37.58
C THR A 43 6.86 10.00 -37.17
N THR A 44 6.48 9.86 -35.90
CA THR A 44 5.09 10.11 -35.49
C THR A 44 4.98 11.06 -34.31
N ASN A 45 4.73 12.33 -34.63
CA ASN A 45 4.06 13.34 -33.81
C ASN A 45 3.72 12.87 -32.37
N LEU A 46 4.57 13.21 -31.40
CA LEU A 46 4.35 13.06 -29.94
C LEU A 46 3.19 13.95 -29.46
N LYS A 47 1.97 13.71 -29.95
CA LYS A 47 0.72 14.30 -29.43
C LYS A 47 0.13 13.49 -28.28
N ARG A 48 0.77 12.39 -27.87
CA ARG A 48 0.28 11.48 -26.84
C ARG A 48 1.05 11.72 -25.54
N ASN A 49 0.34 12.12 -24.49
CA ASN A 49 0.92 12.35 -23.17
C ASN A 49 0.99 11.00 -22.41
N ILE A 50 2.19 10.60 -22.01
CA ILE A 50 2.46 9.39 -21.23
C ILE A 50 1.69 9.40 -19.90
N GLU A 51 1.55 10.55 -19.25
CA GLU A 51 0.78 10.73 -18.01
C GLU A 51 -0.69 10.31 -18.21
N THR A 52 -1.25 10.59 -19.40
CA THR A 52 -2.63 10.18 -19.71
C THR A 52 -2.72 8.67 -19.91
N LEU A 53 -1.71 8.02 -20.48
CA LEU A 53 -1.68 6.56 -20.64
C LEU A 53 -1.58 5.87 -19.27
N ILE A 54 -0.79 6.42 -18.36
CA ILE A 54 -0.68 5.91 -16.99
C ILE A 54 -1.97 6.11 -16.22
N GLY A 55 -2.56 7.31 -16.34
CA GLY A 55 -3.89 7.59 -15.78
C GLY A 55 -4.96 6.64 -16.34
N ILE A 56 -4.86 6.21 -17.59
CA ILE A 56 -5.74 5.16 -18.13
C ILE A 56 -5.42 3.80 -17.52
N GLY A 57 -4.14 3.43 -17.43
CA GLY A 57 -3.67 2.15 -16.88
C GLY A 57 -4.11 1.93 -15.44
N SER A 58 -3.97 2.94 -14.58
CA SER A 58 -4.35 2.85 -13.16
C SER A 58 -5.85 2.58 -12.94
N PHE A 59 -6.71 2.97 -13.89
CA PHE A 59 -8.14 2.65 -13.88
C PHE A 59 -8.46 1.36 -14.64
N ALA A 60 -7.73 1.07 -15.74
CA ALA A 60 -7.96 -0.09 -16.59
C ALA A 60 -7.52 -1.42 -15.96
N GLN A 61 -6.48 -1.39 -15.12
CA GLN A 61 -5.91 -2.59 -14.47
C GLN A 61 -6.93 -3.47 -13.74
N LEU A 62 -7.99 -2.87 -13.20
CA LEU A 62 -9.04 -3.61 -12.49
C LEU A 62 -9.96 -4.39 -13.45
N TYR A 63 -10.06 -3.95 -14.70
CA TYR A 63 -10.92 -4.52 -15.73
C TYR A 63 -10.17 -5.46 -16.68
N PHE A 64 -8.87 -5.67 -16.50
CA PHE A 64 -8.14 -6.72 -17.20
C PHE A 64 -8.51 -8.08 -16.61
N ASP A 65 -8.53 -9.11 -17.46
CA ASP A 65 -8.85 -10.45 -17.04
C ASP A 65 -7.68 -11.06 -16.23
N PRO A 66 -7.88 -11.54 -15.00
CA PRO A 66 -6.86 -12.26 -14.26
C PRO A 66 -6.31 -13.49 -15.01
N GLU A 67 -7.05 -14.05 -15.96
CA GLU A 67 -6.56 -15.16 -16.80
C GLU A 67 -5.39 -14.77 -17.71
N ASP A 68 -5.22 -13.47 -18.01
CA ASP A 68 -4.14 -12.96 -18.82
C ASP A 68 -2.83 -12.80 -18.05
N ILE A 69 -2.82 -12.95 -16.72
CA ILE A 69 -1.61 -12.78 -15.88
C ILE A 69 -0.40 -13.58 -16.42
N PRO A 70 -0.51 -14.87 -16.76
CA PRO A 70 0.63 -15.62 -17.30
C PRO A 70 1.15 -15.02 -18.61
N ALA A 71 0.26 -14.63 -19.53
CA ALA A 71 0.64 -14.02 -20.80
C ALA A 71 1.30 -12.64 -20.60
N MET A 72 0.80 -11.84 -19.64
CA MET A 72 1.42 -10.58 -19.26
C MET A 72 2.83 -10.79 -18.69
N LEU A 73 3.00 -11.78 -17.81
CA LEU A 73 4.31 -12.10 -17.23
C LEU A 73 5.28 -12.61 -18.30
N GLU A 74 4.83 -13.45 -19.23
CA GLU A 74 5.65 -13.92 -20.35
C GLU A 74 6.11 -12.79 -21.29
N GLU A 75 5.29 -11.75 -21.47
CA GLU A 75 5.67 -10.60 -22.32
C GLU A 75 6.52 -9.57 -21.58
N ILE A 76 6.29 -9.36 -20.28
CA ILE A 76 6.96 -8.31 -19.49
C ILE A 76 8.30 -8.79 -18.91
N LEU A 77 8.35 -9.99 -18.31
CA LEU A 77 9.53 -10.48 -17.59
C LEU A 77 10.82 -10.62 -18.43
N PRO A 78 10.77 -10.98 -19.74
CA PRO A 78 11.99 -11.08 -20.56
C PRO A 78 12.78 -9.77 -20.70
N HIS A 79 12.12 -8.63 -20.47
CA HIS A 79 12.79 -7.33 -20.48
C HIS A 79 13.58 -7.04 -19.19
N PHE A 80 13.40 -7.86 -18.14
CA PHE A 80 14.11 -7.70 -16.88
C PHE A 80 15.59 -8.02 -17.08
N THR A 81 16.44 -7.02 -16.89
CA THR A 81 17.88 -7.17 -17.10
C THR A 81 18.65 -6.50 -15.97
N MET A 82 19.64 -7.20 -15.41
CA MET A 82 20.51 -6.66 -14.35
C MET A 82 21.71 -5.86 -14.89
N SER A 83 22.02 -5.97 -16.18
CA SER A 83 23.11 -5.22 -16.82
C SER A 83 22.79 -3.74 -17.03
N SER A 84 21.52 -3.38 -17.11
CA SER A 84 21.03 -2.00 -17.16
C SER A 84 19.93 -1.83 -16.14
N THR A 85 20.16 -1.01 -15.11
CA THR A 85 19.19 -0.76 -14.03
C THR A 85 17.83 -0.31 -14.58
N GLU A 86 17.84 0.45 -15.68
CA GLU A 86 16.65 0.88 -16.43
C GLU A 86 15.67 -0.28 -16.74
N GLY A 87 16.18 -1.43 -17.20
CA GLY A 87 15.33 -2.57 -17.58
C GLY A 87 14.60 -3.18 -16.39
N ALA A 88 15.29 -3.30 -15.24
CA ALA A 88 14.68 -3.81 -14.01
C ALA A 88 13.58 -2.87 -13.48
N PHE A 89 13.87 -1.57 -13.50
CA PHE A 89 12.97 -0.49 -13.13
C PHE A 89 11.70 -0.47 -14.01
N VAL A 90 11.87 -0.53 -15.32
CA VAL A 90 10.79 -0.60 -16.31
C VAL A 90 9.86 -1.78 -16.04
N VAL A 91 10.41 -2.97 -15.85
CA VAL A 91 9.62 -4.18 -15.59
C VAL A 91 8.80 -4.03 -14.31
N ILE A 92 9.42 -3.57 -13.22
CA ILE A 92 8.70 -3.37 -11.94
C ILE A 92 7.60 -2.32 -12.10
N GLY A 93 7.86 -1.21 -12.80
CA GLY A 93 6.85 -0.18 -13.08
C GLY A 93 5.68 -0.71 -13.92
N LEU A 94 5.96 -1.48 -14.96
CA LEU A 94 4.95 -2.11 -15.81
C LEU A 94 4.10 -3.12 -15.02
N LEU A 95 4.73 -3.96 -14.19
CA LEU A 95 4.03 -4.88 -13.31
C LEU A 95 3.12 -4.14 -12.34
N ASN A 96 3.59 -3.05 -11.72
CA ASN A 96 2.74 -2.28 -10.81
C ASN A 96 1.55 -1.65 -11.55
N MET A 97 1.78 -1.05 -12.71
CA MET A 97 0.73 -0.30 -13.41
C MET A 97 -0.31 -1.18 -14.13
N LEU A 98 0.11 -2.30 -14.74
CA LEU A 98 -0.74 -3.07 -15.64
C LEU A 98 -1.30 -4.33 -15.00
N LEU A 99 -0.59 -4.97 -14.06
CA LEU A 99 -0.98 -6.29 -13.61
C LEU A 99 -2.34 -6.26 -12.88
N PRO A 100 -3.34 -7.06 -13.32
CA PRO A 100 -4.58 -7.18 -12.58
C PRO A 100 -4.33 -7.85 -11.23
N THR A 101 -4.97 -7.31 -10.20
CA THR A 101 -4.89 -7.81 -8.81
C THR A 101 -6.19 -8.47 -8.36
N GLY A 102 -7.18 -8.56 -9.25
CA GLY A 102 -8.45 -9.22 -9.01
C GLY A 102 -8.27 -10.73 -8.78
N PRO A 103 -9.17 -11.37 -8.01
CA PRO A 103 -9.08 -12.80 -7.74
C PRO A 103 -9.35 -13.62 -9.00
N PRO A 104 -8.70 -14.79 -9.14
CA PRO A 104 -8.91 -15.65 -10.30
C PRO A 104 -10.32 -16.30 -10.30
N PRO A 105 -10.79 -16.79 -11.46
CA PRO A 105 -12.02 -17.56 -11.56
C PRO A 105 -11.97 -18.87 -10.75
N PRO A 106 -13.12 -19.35 -10.21
CA PRO A 106 -13.20 -20.57 -9.39
C PRO A 106 -12.68 -21.86 -10.03
N SER A 107 -12.61 -21.90 -11.36
CA SER A 107 -12.14 -23.05 -12.12
C SER A 107 -10.62 -23.15 -12.20
N ARG A 108 -9.86 -22.07 -11.92
CA ARG A 108 -8.43 -21.96 -12.23
C ARG A 108 -7.57 -21.68 -11.00
N SER A 109 -7.21 -22.74 -10.27
CA SER A 109 -6.32 -22.66 -9.11
C SER A 109 -4.87 -22.31 -9.46
N ASP A 110 -4.48 -22.50 -10.72
CA ASP A 110 -3.17 -22.18 -11.28
C ASP A 110 -2.88 -20.67 -11.31
N LEU A 111 -3.91 -19.84 -11.26
CA LEU A 111 -3.81 -18.37 -11.26
C LEU A 111 -3.79 -17.77 -9.85
N ASN A 112 -3.70 -18.62 -8.81
CA ASN A 112 -3.63 -18.13 -7.44
C ASN A 112 -2.37 -17.26 -7.22
N PRO A 113 -2.46 -16.20 -6.38
CA PRO A 113 -1.33 -15.35 -6.03
C PRO A 113 -0.05 -16.09 -5.64
N GLN A 114 -0.19 -17.25 -5.01
CA GLN A 114 0.96 -18.04 -4.56
C GLN A 114 1.88 -18.53 -5.69
N HIS A 115 1.40 -18.60 -6.94
CA HIS A 115 2.22 -19.04 -8.06
C HIS A 115 3.16 -17.94 -8.56
N PHE A 116 2.77 -16.67 -8.49
CA PHE A 116 3.55 -15.56 -9.02
C PHE A 116 4.18 -14.66 -7.93
N LEU A 117 3.69 -14.70 -6.69
CA LEU A 117 4.28 -13.97 -5.57
C LEU A 117 5.79 -14.26 -5.39
N PRO A 118 6.28 -15.52 -5.45
CA PRO A 118 7.71 -15.80 -5.34
C PRO A 118 8.55 -15.04 -6.37
N THR A 119 8.03 -14.88 -7.60
CA THR A 119 8.69 -14.11 -8.66
C THR A 119 8.83 -12.64 -8.25
N PHE A 120 7.78 -12.02 -7.72
CA PHE A 120 7.86 -10.60 -7.30
C PHE A 120 8.85 -10.38 -6.15
N PHE A 121 8.86 -11.27 -5.16
CA PHE A 121 9.85 -11.21 -4.07
C PHE A 121 11.27 -11.48 -4.56
N HIS A 122 11.44 -12.37 -5.55
CA HIS A 122 12.73 -12.58 -6.18
C HIS A 122 13.20 -11.32 -6.92
N LEU A 123 12.38 -10.72 -7.77
CA LEU A 123 12.70 -9.47 -8.46
C LEU A 123 13.03 -8.34 -7.47
N TRP A 124 12.28 -8.25 -6.38
CA TRP A 124 12.55 -7.31 -5.29
C TRP A 124 13.96 -7.50 -4.71
N SER A 125 14.35 -8.74 -4.44
CA SER A 125 15.67 -9.05 -3.87
C SER A 125 16.84 -8.74 -4.81
N LEU A 126 16.60 -8.65 -6.13
CA LEU A 126 17.62 -8.32 -7.11
C LEU A 126 17.88 -6.81 -7.19
N VAL A 127 16.85 -5.98 -7.00
CA VAL A 127 16.96 -4.52 -7.04
C VAL A 127 17.02 -3.94 -5.62
N ASN A 128 18.17 -4.10 -4.98
CA ASN A 128 18.39 -3.64 -3.61
C ASN A 128 18.61 -2.11 -3.53
N ARG A 129 18.19 -1.53 -2.40
CA ARG A 129 18.44 -0.11 -2.03
C ARG A 129 17.81 0.93 -2.96
N SER A 130 16.74 0.59 -3.68
CA SER A 130 15.91 1.55 -4.42
C SER A 130 14.63 1.86 -3.66
N ARG A 131 14.37 3.14 -3.42
CA ARG A 131 13.11 3.59 -2.79
C ARG A 131 11.95 3.37 -3.73
N THR A 132 12.14 3.64 -5.03
CA THR A 132 11.10 3.53 -6.05
C THR A 132 10.59 2.10 -6.20
N VAL A 133 11.49 1.11 -6.15
CA VAL A 133 11.10 -0.31 -6.17
C VAL A 133 10.34 -0.71 -4.91
N ASP A 134 10.83 -0.30 -3.73
CA ASP A 134 10.16 -0.59 -2.46
C ASP A 134 8.72 -0.02 -2.47
N VAL A 135 8.51 1.21 -2.97
CA VAL A 135 7.18 1.81 -3.09
C VAL A 135 6.29 1.04 -4.08
N ALA A 136 6.78 0.76 -5.28
CA ALA A 136 6.00 0.10 -6.33
C ALA A 136 5.54 -1.30 -5.93
N LEU A 137 6.41 -2.07 -5.27
CA LEU A 137 6.06 -3.41 -4.82
C LEU A 137 5.13 -3.38 -3.61
N VAL A 138 5.32 -2.46 -2.65
CA VAL A 138 4.36 -2.30 -1.54
C VAL A 138 2.97 -1.90 -2.06
N ASP A 139 2.89 -1.02 -3.07
CA ASP A 139 1.61 -0.69 -3.74
C ASP A 139 0.97 -1.94 -4.36
N LEU A 140 1.68 -2.66 -5.24
CA LEU A 140 1.19 -3.88 -5.88
C LEU A 140 0.68 -4.92 -4.86
N LEU A 141 1.49 -5.19 -3.83
CA LEU A 141 1.14 -6.17 -2.79
C LEU A 141 -0.03 -5.71 -1.93
N SER A 142 -0.17 -4.40 -1.67
CA SER A 142 -1.31 -3.83 -0.93
C SER A 142 -2.62 -3.95 -1.71
N ARG A 143 -2.58 -3.73 -3.03
CA ARG A 143 -3.75 -3.92 -3.92
C ARG A 143 -4.14 -5.39 -4.01
N LEU A 144 -3.17 -6.28 -4.14
CA LEU A 144 -3.40 -7.73 -4.13
C LEU A 144 -4.04 -8.21 -2.82
N ALA A 145 -3.58 -7.70 -1.67
CA ALA A 145 -4.18 -7.99 -0.37
C ALA A 145 -5.65 -7.54 -0.29
N ARG A 146 -5.93 -6.31 -0.74
CA ARG A 146 -7.29 -5.75 -0.78
C ARG A 146 -8.23 -6.57 -1.67
N ASP A 147 -7.81 -6.86 -2.90
CA ASP A 147 -8.67 -7.45 -3.91
C ASP A 147 -8.84 -8.97 -3.70
N SER A 148 -7.91 -9.62 -2.99
CA SER A 148 -8.03 -11.03 -2.57
C SER A 148 -8.89 -11.23 -1.32
N LEU A 149 -9.16 -10.18 -0.55
CA LEU A 149 -9.93 -10.25 0.71
C LEU A 149 -11.29 -10.97 0.57
N PRO A 150 -12.17 -10.61 -0.40
CA PRO A 150 -13.47 -11.27 -0.57
C PRO A 150 -13.38 -12.67 -1.19
N SER A 151 -12.25 -13.04 -1.79
CA SER A 151 -12.13 -14.30 -2.54
C SER A 151 -12.05 -15.50 -1.62
N LYS A 152 -13.02 -16.42 -1.72
CA LYS A 152 -13.07 -17.65 -0.91
C LYS A 152 -12.00 -18.69 -1.27
N GLN A 153 -11.41 -18.60 -2.45
CA GLN A 153 -10.51 -19.63 -2.99
C GLN A 153 -9.06 -19.44 -2.54
N VAL A 154 -8.62 -18.19 -2.42
CA VAL A 154 -7.25 -17.87 -2.02
C VAL A 154 -7.13 -18.14 -0.54
N GLY A 155 -6.20 -19.00 -0.11
CA GLY A 155 -5.98 -19.26 1.32
C GLY A 155 -5.67 -17.97 2.08
N PHE A 156 -6.24 -17.82 3.28
CA PHE A 156 -6.04 -16.67 4.15
C PHE A 156 -5.58 -17.13 5.53
N SER A 157 -4.39 -16.70 5.92
CA SER A 157 -3.72 -17.10 7.16
C SER A 157 -3.65 -15.93 8.16
N GLU A 158 -2.88 -16.10 9.24
CA GLU A 158 -2.49 -15.03 10.15
C GLU A 158 -1.58 -13.96 9.50
N PHE A 159 -1.11 -14.23 8.28
CA PHE A 159 -0.36 -13.32 7.42
C PHE A 159 -1.16 -12.88 6.17
N GLY A 160 -2.48 -13.06 6.19
CA GLY A 160 -3.32 -12.82 5.03
C GLY A 160 -3.03 -13.82 3.92
N ILE A 161 -2.85 -13.33 2.70
CA ILE A 161 -2.46 -14.15 1.54
C ILE A 161 -0.95 -14.44 1.49
N PHE A 162 -0.16 -13.81 2.37
CA PHE A 162 1.30 -13.91 2.36
C PHE A 162 1.81 -14.98 3.30
N THR A 163 3.08 -15.35 3.14
CA THR A 163 3.81 -16.18 4.12
C THR A 163 4.46 -15.31 5.20
N ALA A 164 4.86 -15.94 6.31
CA ALA A 164 5.58 -15.25 7.39
C ALA A 164 6.87 -14.56 6.91
N GLU A 165 7.64 -15.23 6.04
CA GLU A 165 8.86 -14.68 5.46
C GLU A 165 8.56 -13.47 4.56
N GLN A 166 7.55 -13.58 3.70
CA GLN A 166 7.11 -12.49 2.82
C GLN A 166 6.65 -11.27 3.62
N SER A 167 5.80 -11.46 4.64
CA SER A 167 5.36 -10.36 5.50
C SER A 167 6.50 -9.70 6.27
N THR A 168 7.52 -10.48 6.66
CA THR A 168 8.72 -9.95 7.32
C THR A 168 9.57 -9.12 6.37
N LEU A 169 9.73 -9.55 5.11
CA LEU A 169 10.41 -8.78 4.06
C LEU A 169 9.67 -7.47 3.76
N ILE A 170 8.34 -7.50 3.64
CA ILE A 170 7.51 -6.29 3.47
C ILE A 170 7.71 -5.36 4.66
N THR A 171 7.60 -5.87 5.90
CA THR A 171 7.77 -5.03 7.11
C THR A 171 9.17 -4.42 7.21
N THR A 172 10.19 -5.15 6.75
CA THR A 172 11.56 -4.62 6.68
C THR A 172 11.68 -3.50 5.64
N ALA A 173 11.03 -3.63 4.49
CA ALA A 173 10.95 -2.54 3.50
C ALA A 173 10.15 -1.34 4.04
N VAL A 174 9.06 -1.58 4.75
CA VAL A 174 8.30 -0.52 5.44
C VAL A 174 9.20 0.29 6.36
N LEU A 175 10.00 -0.37 7.22
CA LEU A 175 10.95 0.33 8.10
C LEU A 175 11.93 1.24 7.33
N ARG A 176 12.41 0.79 6.16
CA ARG A 176 13.26 1.63 5.30
C ARG A 176 12.50 2.81 4.70
N LEU A 177 11.25 2.58 4.25
CA LEU A 177 10.38 3.60 3.65
C LEU A 177 9.92 4.68 4.65
N LEU A 178 9.94 4.40 5.95
CA LEU A 178 9.66 5.42 6.97
C LEU A 178 10.83 6.41 7.16
N GLU A 179 12.01 6.12 6.59
CA GLU A 179 13.19 7.00 6.58
C GLU A 179 13.56 7.56 7.96
N ILE A 180 13.38 6.71 8.98
CA ILE A 180 13.69 7.06 10.37
C ILE A 180 15.22 7.03 10.54
N PRO A 181 15.84 8.08 11.12
CA PRO A 181 17.27 8.09 11.33
C PRO A 181 17.65 7.06 12.39
N VAL A 182 18.50 6.10 12.02
CA VAL A 182 19.08 5.12 12.94
C VAL A 182 20.60 5.25 12.90
N GLY A 183 21.18 5.78 13.98
CA GLY A 183 22.63 6.04 14.05
C GLY A 183 23.06 7.24 13.21
N GLN A 184 24.19 7.12 12.50
CA GLN A 184 24.77 8.20 11.69
C GLN A 184 24.40 8.15 10.20
N SER A 185 23.63 7.15 9.75
CA SER A 185 23.18 7.04 8.36
C SER A 185 21.88 7.82 8.18
N THR A 186 21.84 8.70 7.19
CA THR A 186 20.68 9.55 6.89
C THR A 186 19.66 8.89 5.96
N SER A 187 20.03 7.86 5.18
CA SER A 187 19.10 7.13 4.32
C SER A 187 19.56 5.68 4.05
N PRO A 188 18.64 4.70 4.09
CA PRO A 188 18.93 3.32 3.70
C PRO A 188 19.02 3.13 2.18
N TYR A 189 18.66 4.15 1.39
CA TYR A 189 18.60 4.10 -0.07
C TYR A 189 19.81 4.76 -0.73
N SER A 190 20.12 4.33 -1.95
CA SER A 190 21.18 4.93 -2.75
C SER A 190 20.60 5.84 -3.82
N ALA A 191 20.84 7.15 -3.72
CA ALA A 191 20.41 8.11 -4.72
C ALA A 191 20.92 7.76 -6.14
N LEU A 192 22.11 7.17 -6.27
CA LEU A 192 22.66 6.75 -7.57
C LEU A 192 21.84 5.65 -8.25
N VAL A 193 21.21 4.77 -7.48
CA VAL A 193 20.34 3.71 -8.02
C VAL A 193 19.05 4.32 -8.53
N ASP A 194 18.46 5.24 -7.77
CA ASP A 194 17.19 5.89 -8.11
C ASP A 194 17.31 6.96 -9.22
N ILE A 195 18.51 7.49 -9.52
CA ILE A 195 18.73 8.38 -10.68
C ILE A 195 18.36 7.67 -12.00
N THR A 196 18.59 6.36 -12.10
CA THR A 196 18.21 5.58 -13.28
C THR A 196 16.72 5.22 -13.33
N ALA A 197 15.93 5.66 -12.35
CA ALA A 197 14.49 5.47 -12.29
C ALA A 197 13.70 6.56 -13.04
N ASP A 198 14.35 7.46 -13.81
CA ASP A 198 13.66 8.47 -14.64
C ASP A 198 12.58 7.87 -15.54
N THR A 199 12.81 6.68 -16.09
CA THR A 199 11.81 5.94 -16.90
C THR A 199 10.64 5.40 -16.06
N VAL A 200 10.81 5.26 -14.75
CA VAL A 200 9.79 4.82 -13.79
C VAL A 200 9.01 6.00 -13.21
N PHE A 201 9.65 7.15 -13.05
CA PHE A 201 8.94 8.42 -12.86
C PHE A 201 8.06 8.72 -14.06
N LEU A 202 8.55 8.43 -15.28
CA LEU A 202 7.74 8.48 -16.49
C LEU A 202 6.54 7.52 -16.46
N LEU A 203 6.54 6.45 -15.65
CA LEU A 203 5.41 5.52 -15.43
C LEU A 203 4.46 5.95 -14.29
N GLY A 204 4.61 7.18 -13.78
CA GLY A 204 3.66 7.80 -12.85
C GLY A 204 3.63 7.18 -11.46
N LEU A 205 4.74 6.58 -11.03
CA LEU A 205 5.02 6.33 -9.61
C LEU A 205 5.36 7.65 -8.90
N ASP A 206 4.56 8.68 -9.13
CA ASP A 206 4.73 9.98 -8.47
C ASP A 206 4.34 9.82 -6.99
N PRO A 207 5.28 10.00 -6.05
CA PRO A 207 4.99 9.93 -4.62
C PRO A 207 3.95 10.95 -4.16
N HIS A 208 3.63 11.96 -4.97
CA HIS A 208 2.68 13.01 -4.64
C HIS A 208 1.21 12.64 -4.92
N GLU A 209 0.89 11.70 -5.81
CA GLU A 209 -0.51 11.32 -6.07
C GLU A 209 -1.06 10.33 -5.04
N THR A 210 -0.26 9.34 -4.62
CA THR A 210 -0.63 8.40 -3.56
C THR A 210 0.51 8.23 -2.57
N PRO A 211 0.34 8.67 -1.30
CA PRO A 211 1.43 8.62 -0.34
C PRO A 211 1.74 7.17 0.05
N VAL A 212 3.03 6.86 0.20
CA VAL A 212 3.51 5.51 0.55
C VAL A 212 2.87 4.97 1.83
N SER A 213 2.64 5.85 2.81
CA SER A 213 1.95 5.59 4.07
C SER A 213 0.56 4.95 3.86
N ARG A 214 -0.14 5.32 2.78
CA ARG A 214 -1.43 4.75 2.40
C ARG A 214 -1.29 3.29 1.94
N HIS A 215 -0.29 2.97 1.11
CA HIS A 215 -0.06 1.60 0.63
C HIS A 215 0.35 0.66 1.76
N ILE A 216 1.21 1.15 2.65
CA ILE A 216 1.61 0.44 3.88
C ILE A 216 0.39 0.13 4.74
N ALA A 217 -0.43 1.15 5.03
CA ALA A 217 -1.63 0.99 5.83
C ALA A 217 -2.64 0.03 5.19
N LEU A 218 -2.84 0.14 3.87
CA LEU A 218 -3.72 -0.74 3.12
C LEU A 218 -3.26 -2.21 3.23
N TRP A 219 -1.96 -2.47 3.05
CA TRP A 219 -1.41 -3.82 3.16
C TRP A 219 -1.64 -4.42 4.55
N PHE A 220 -1.28 -3.69 5.62
CA PHE A 220 -1.48 -4.15 6.99
C PHE A 220 -2.95 -4.46 7.24
N VAL A 221 -3.84 -3.48 7.01
CA VAL A 221 -5.25 -3.61 7.35
C VAL A 221 -5.93 -4.71 6.53
N MET A 222 -5.64 -4.85 5.24
CA MET A 222 -6.26 -5.88 4.40
C MET A 222 -5.71 -7.29 4.68
N SER A 223 -4.56 -7.41 5.32
CA SER A 223 -3.96 -8.69 5.71
C SER A 223 -4.35 -9.16 7.11
N LEU A 224 -5.10 -8.36 7.89
CA LEU A 224 -5.58 -8.75 9.22
C LEU A 224 -6.69 -9.81 9.15
N SER A 225 -6.64 -10.79 10.05
CA SER A 225 -7.72 -11.75 10.30
C SER A 225 -7.81 -12.14 11.77
N PRO A 226 -8.94 -12.70 12.23
CA PRO A 226 -9.07 -13.34 13.53
C PRO A 226 -7.96 -14.35 13.85
N ALA A 227 -7.36 -15.00 12.84
CA ALA A 227 -6.25 -15.94 13.01
C ALA A 227 -5.03 -15.28 13.68
N CYS A 228 -4.86 -13.96 13.54
CA CYS A 228 -3.78 -13.20 14.18
C CYS A 228 -3.85 -13.25 15.73
N LEU A 229 -5.01 -13.53 16.32
CA LEU A 229 -5.20 -13.56 17.78
C LEU A 229 -4.67 -14.85 18.41
N GLY A 230 -4.72 -15.97 17.69
CA GLY A 230 -4.34 -17.30 18.20
C GLY A 230 -2.86 -17.64 18.01
N LYS A 231 -2.10 -16.81 17.29
CA LYS A 231 -0.70 -17.05 16.94
C LYS A 231 0.21 -16.00 17.58
N LYS A 232 1.40 -16.44 17.99
CA LYS A 232 2.43 -15.54 18.57
C LYS A 232 2.98 -14.56 17.52
N THR A 233 3.13 -15.03 16.29
CA THR A 233 3.62 -14.26 15.14
C THR A 233 2.50 -14.14 14.11
N SER A 234 2.13 -12.92 13.74
CA SER A 234 1.08 -12.60 12.78
C SER A 234 1.29 -11.20 12.20
N VAL A 235 0.51 -10.80 11.20
CA VAL A 235 0.52 -9.40 10.69
C VAL A 235 0.23 -8.39 11.80
N LEU A 236 -0.67 -8.72 12.74
CA LEU A 236 -0.96 -7.86 13.87
C LEU A 236 0.25 -7.69 14.79
N SER A 237 0.98 -8.78 15.11
CA SER A 237 2.19 -8.68 15.94
C SER A 237 3.32 -7.92 15.22
N LEU A 238 3.41 -8.06 13.89
CA LEU A 238 4.36 -7.27 13.09
C LEU A 238 4.02 -5.78 13.14
N LEU A 239 2.74 -5.42 13.06
CA LEU A 239 2.28 -4.03 13.22
C LEU A 239 2.59 -3.50 14.62
N GLU A 240 2.29 -4.27 15.68
CA GLU A 240 2.61 -3.88 17.06
C GLU A 240 4.11 -3.65 17.26
N THR A 241 4.93 -4.56 16.72
CA THR A 241 6.39 -4.44 16.78
C THR A 241 6.88 -3.20 16.01
N LEU A 242 6.28 -2.93 14.85
CA LEU A 242 6.57 -1.73 14.06
C LEU A 242 6.23 -0.47 14.85
N ILE A 243 5.02 -0.36 15.38
CA ILE A 243 4.57 0.82 16.14
C ILE A 243 5.42 1.02 17.41
N GLN A 244 5.75 -0.05 18.12
CA GLN A 244 6.64 0.00 19.27
C GLN A 244 8.05 0.48 18.89
N ALA A 245 8.59 0.03 17.75
CA ALA A 245 9.91 0.44 17.28
C ALA A 245 9.99 1.93 16.93
N ILE A 246 8.87 2.53 16.51
CA ILE A 246 8.79 3.94 16.10
C ILE A 246 8.17 4.86 17.16
N GLU A 247 7.78 4.33 18.32
CA GLU A 247 7.02 5.04 19.36
C GLU A 247 7.71 6.34 19.80
N THR A 248 9.02 6.29 20.02
CA THR A 248 9.81 7.44 20.48
C THR A 248 9.80 8.61 19.49
N PHE A 249 9.58 8.36 18.21
CA PHE A 249 9.53 9.38 17.15
C PHE A 249 8.19 10.13 17.08
N PHE A 250 7.17 9.67 17.82
CA PHE A 250 5.90 10.39 17.99
C PHE A 250 5.94 11.44 19.10
N HIS A 251 6.96 11.40 19.97
CA HIS A 251 7.07 12.37 21.04
C HIS A 251 7.26 13.80 20.46
N PRO A 252 6.54 14.83 20.94
CA PRO A 252 6.60 16.19 20.39
C PRO A 252 8.01 16.81 20.33
N SER A 253 8.89 16.41 21.26
CA SER A 253 10.30 16.85 21.28
C SER A 253 11.17 16.21 20.18
N ASN A 254 10.75 15.07 19.63
CA ASN A 254 11.48 14.29 18.62
C ASN A 254 10.90 14.51 17.22
N SER A 255 10.64 15.77 16.88
CA SER A 255 10.14 16.16 15.56
C SER A 255 11.26 16.19 14.53
N GLY A 256 10.96 15.79 13.29
CA GLY A 256 11.88 15.76 12.16
C GLY A 256 11.16 15.43 10.85
N ASP A 257 11.90 15.09 9.81
CA ASP A 257 11.35 14.82 8.46
C ASP A 257 10.36 13.64 8.45
N TRP A 258 10.56 12.67 9.36
CA TRP A 258 9.66 11.52 9.54
C TRP A 258 8.29 11.90 10.12
N THR A 259 8.17 13.01 10.86
CA THR A 259 6.97 13.32 11.68
C THR A 259 5.69 13.36 10.84
N HIS A 260 5.76 13.95 9.64
CA HIS A 260 4.61 13.98 8.73
C HIS A 260 4.24 12.57 8.25
N THR A 261 5.23 11.79 7.78
CA THR A 261 5.03 10.43 7.27
C THR A 261 4.47 9.50 8.33
N LEU A 262 4.97 9.59 9.58
CA LEU A 262 4.48 8.79 10.70
C LEU A 262 3.03 9.13 11.07
N ALA A 263 2.71 10.42 11.18
CA ALA A 263 1.33 10.87 11.44
C ALA A 263 0.37 10.45 10.32
N GLN A 264 0.81 10.53 9.06
CA GLN A 264 0.02 10.10 7.91
C GLN A 264 -0.18 8.57 7.87
N LEU A 265 0.82 7.78 8.29
CA LEU A 265 0.70 6.32 8.40
C LEU A 265 -0.37 5.91 9.40
N VAL A 266 -0.33 6.44 10.63
CA VAL A 266 -1.32 6.07 11.66
C VAL A 266 -2.72 6.55 11.30
N PHE A 267 -2.83 7.68 10.62
CA PHE A 267 -4.10 8.14 10.04
C PHE A 267 -4.66 7.14 9.02
N HIS A 268 -3.87 6.75 8.01
CA HIS A 268 -4.35 5.79 7.02
C HIS A 268 -4.61 4.41 7.60
N LEU A 269 -3.84 3.96 8.60
CA LEU A 269 -4.11 2.70 9.31
C LEU A 269 -5.51 2.72 9.95
N ALA A 270 -5.84 3.78 10.69
CA ALA A 270 -7.16 3.90 11.32
C ALA A 270 -8.28 4.09 10.29
N ASP A 271 -8.06 4.91 9.26
CA ASP A 271 -9.04 5.17 8.20
C ASP A 271 -9.41 3.89 7.44
N PHE A 272 -8.41 3.11 6.99
CA PHE A 272 -8.67 1.82 6.35
C PHE A 272 -9.31 0.82 7.30
N PHE A 273 -8.92 0.81 8.58
CA PHE A 273 -9.53 -0.10 9.56
C PHE A 273 -11.01 0.21 9.74
N VAL A 274 -11.38 1.48 9.92
CA VAL A 274 -12.78 1.92 10.02
C VAL A 274 -13.55 1.62 8.73
N MET A 275 -12.96 1.91 7.58
CA MET A 275 -13.56 1.59 6.28
C MET A 275 -13.85 0.09 6.15
N ARG A 276 -12.86 -0.76 6.43
CA ARG A 276 -13.01 -2.22 6.39
C ARG A 276 -14.05 -2.71 7.40
N TRP A 277 -14.01 -2.20 8.63
CA TRP A 277 -14.93 -2.55 9.71
C TRP A 277 -16.39 -2.27 9.35
N ASN A 278 -16.66 -1.10 8.75
CA ASN A 278 -18.01 -0.71 8.35
C ASN A 278 -18.49 -1.48 7.11
N THR A 279 -17.64 -1.62 6.10
CA THR A 279 -18.00 -2.33 4.85
C THR A 279 -18.30 -3.82 5.07
N GLU A 280 -17.54 -4.49 5.93
CA GLU A 280 -17.79 -5.90 6.30
C GLU A 280 -19.11 -6.10 7.06
N ARG A 281 -19.58 -5.09 7.81
CA ARG A 281 -20.79 -5.13 8.63
C ARG A 281 -22.04 -4.70 7.90
N ASN A 282 -21.91 -3.71 7.02
CA ASN A 282 -23.00 -3.25 6.16
C ASN A 282 -23.28 -4.24 5.02
N GLY A 283 -22.40 -5.22 4.80
CA GLY A 283 -22.55 -6.23 3.75
C GLY A 283 -22.19 -5.71 2.35
N GLU A 284 -21.52 -4.56 2.24
CA GLU A 284 -21.05 -4.01 0.96
C GLU A 284 -19.95 -4.90 0.33
N VAL A 285 -19.15 -5.55 1.17
CA VAL A 285 -18.13 -6.51 0.75
C VAL A 285 -18.43 -7.86 1.40
N GLU A 286 -18.66 -8.87 0.57
CA GLU A 286 -18.85 -10.25 1.04
C GLU A 286 -17.50 -10.86 1.44
N VAL A 287 -17.20 -10.79 2.73
CA VAL A 287 -16.02 -11.42 3.33
C VAL A 287 -16.44 -12.67 4.10
N SER A 288 -15.63 -13.74 4.04
CA SER A 288 -15.90 -14.95 4.82
C SER A 288 -15.71 -14.69 6.32
N GLU A 289 -16.54 -15.31 7.17
CA GLU A 289 -16.51 -15.10 8.64
C GLU A 289 -15.11 -15.28 9.26
N GLU A 290 -14.33 -16.23 8.75
CA GLU A 290 -12.96 -16.51 9.22
C GLU A 290 -11.97 -15.36 8.95
N ARG A 291 -12.29 -14.46 8.02
CA ARG A 291 -11.47 -13.30 7.66
C ARG A 291 -11.98 -12.00 8.24
N LYS A 292 -13.26 -11.92 8.60
CA LYS A 292 -13.90 -10.70 9.10
C LYS A 292 -13.22 -10.20 10.36
N LEU A 293 -13.08 -8.89 10.47
CA LEU A 293 -12.57 -8.26 11.68
C LEU A 293 -13.53 -8.53 12.85
N ASN A 294 -12.98 -8.92 14.00
CA ASN A 294 -13.75 -9.17 15.22
C ASN A 294 -13.41 -8.17 16.33
N GLU A 295 -14.23 -8.14 17.37
CA GLU A 295 -14.06 -7.17 18.47
C GLU A 295 -12.73 -7.30 19.21
N PRO A 296 -12.21 -8.51 19.53
CA PRO A 296 -10.89 -8.62 20.16
C PRO A 296 -9.76 -8.06 19.30
N LEU A 297 -9.80 -8.27 17.99
CA LEU A 297 -8.82 -7.72 17.05
C LEU A 297 -8.93 -6.20 16.97
N ARG A 298 -10.14 -5.66 16.87
CA ARG A 298 -10.39 -4.21 16.95
C ARG A 298 -9.80 -3.61 18.22
N LYS A 299 -10.05 -4.23 19.37
CA LYS A 299 -9.54 -3.77 20.67
C LYS A 299 -8.01 -3.72 20.68
N ARG A 300 -7.36 -4.77 20.21
CA ARG A 300 -5.89 -4.88 20.15
C ARG A 300 -5.28 -3.88 19.16
N PHE A 301 -5.91 -3.68 18.00
CA PHE A 301 -5.54 -2.63 17.05
C PHE A 301 -5.62 -1.23 17.66
N VAL A 302 -6.70 -0.91 18.37
CA VAL A 302 -6.85 0.41 19.02
C VAL A 302 -5.77 0.61 20.10
N LEU A 303 -5.49 -0.40 20.92
CA LEU A 303 -4.43 -0.33 21.93
C LEU A 303 -3.05 -0.13 21.31
N CYS A 304 -2.77 -0.77 20.16
CA CYS A 304 -1.52 -0.62 19.44
C CYS A 304 -1.24 0.83 19.04
N LEU A 305 -2.25 1.58 18.59
CA LEU A 305 -2.09 2.97 18.15
C LEU A 305 -2.30 4.00 19.27
N ARG A 306 -2.92 3.63 20.40
CA ARG A 306 -3.37 4.59 21.41
C ARG A 306 -2.28 5.52 21.94
N GLU A 307 -1.13 4.97 22.35
CA GLU A 307 -0.08 5.77 22.98
C GLU A 307 0.56 6.74 21.99
N VAL A 308 0.88 6.28 20.78
CA VAL A 308 1.47 7.14 19.73
C VAL A 308 0.52 8.25 19.30
N ILE A 309 -0.80 8.01 19.29
CA ILE A 309 -1.79 9.06 18.99
C ILE A 309 -1.90 10.09 20.12
N PHE A 310 -1.84 9.66 21.38
CA PHE A 310 -1.82 10.62 22.50
C PHE A 310 -0.55 11.47 22.55
N MET A 311 0.58 11.01 22.01
CA MET A 311 1.75 11.85 21.80
C MET A 311 1.57 12.78 20.59
N GLY A 312 1.02 12.24 19.49
CA GLY A 312 0.84 12.96 18.23
C GLY A 312 -0.13 14.14 18.27
N ILE A 313 -1.12 14.15 19.17
CA ILE A 313 -2.02 15.31 19.35
C ILE A 313 -1.30 16.57 19.85
N TYR A 314 -0.09 16.43 20.40
CA TYR A 314 0.77 17.55 20.83
C TYR A 314 1.89 17.84 19.83
N ALA A 315 1.81 17.30 18.60
CA ALA A 315 2.82 17.51 17.58
C ALA A 315 2.95 19.01 17.24
N LYS A 316 4.19 19.50 17.11
CA LYS A 316 4.48 20.90 16.77
C LYS A 316 4.03 21.28 15.35
N SER A 317 3.92 20.29 14.46
CA SER A 317 3.42 20.49 13.10
C SER A 317 1.89 20.41 13.10
N GLY A 318 1.23 21.49 12.66
CA GLY A 318 -0.23 21.54 12.58
C GLY A 318 -0.84 20.45 11.69
N THR A 319 -0.15 20.04 10.62
CA THR A 319 -0.62 18.94 9.75
C THR A 319 -0.53 17.59 10.45
N ALA A 320 0.59 17.31 11.13
CA ALA A 320 0.76 16.07 11.90
C ALA A 320 -0.23 15.98 13.07
N MET A 321 -0.49 17.11 13.75
CA MET A 321 -1.52 17.22 14.77
C MET A 321 -2.91 16.94 14.20
N SER A 322 -3.26 17.52 13.05
CA SER A 322 -4.55 17.28 12.39
C SER A 322 -4.76 15.80 12.02
N TYR A 323 -3.73 15.13 11.51
CA TYR A 323 -3.79 13.68 11.27
C TYR A 323 -3.98 12.90 12.57
N SER A 324 -3.26 13.27 13.63
CA SER A 324 -3.37 12.62 14.94
C SER A 324 -4.76 12.81 15.57
N LEU A 325 -5.35 13.99 15.48
CA LEU A 325 -6.71 14.28 15.95
C LEU A 325 -7.77 13.48 15.17
N SER A 326 -7.64 13.42 13.84
CA SER A 326 -8.52 12.61 12.99
C SER A 326 -8.41 11.13 13.34
N THR A 327 -7.19 10.67 13.62
CA THR A 327 -6.93 9.30 14.06
C THR A 327 -7.55 9.04 15.44
N LEU A 328 -7.42 9.97 16.38
CA LEU A 328 -8.04 9.87 17.71
C LEU A 328 -9.56 9.73 17.61
N GLN A 329 -10.20 10.49 16.71
CA GLN A 329 -11.64 10.36 16.42
C GLN A 329 -11.99 8.97 15.89
N ALA A 330 -11.21 8.44 14.94
CA ALA A 330 -11.40 7.09 14.40
C ALA A 330 -11.25 6.01 15.50
N LEU A 331 -10.24 6.13 16.37
CA LEU A 331 -10.04 5.20 17.49
C LEU A 331 -11.18 5.30 18.52
N ALA A 332 -11.68 6.51 18.80
CA ALA A 332 -12.83 6.72 19.68
C ALA A 332 -14.13 6.15 19.11
N PHE A 333 -14.30 6.18 17.78
CA PHE A 333 -15.41 5.51 17.11
C PHE A 333 -15.33 3.98 17.26
N LEU A 334 -14.13 3.40 17.17
CA LEU A 334 -13.92 1.96 17.28
C LEU A 334 -14.08 1.44 18.72
N GLU A 335 -13.43 2.08 19.70
CA GLU A 335 -13.39 1.67 21.10
C GLU A 335 -13.47 2.91 22.04
N PRO A 336 -14.66 3.49 22.24
CA PRO A 336 -14.82 4.74 23.00
C PRO A 336 -14.35 4.61 24.46
N ASN A 337 -14.57 3.44 25.08
CA ASN A 337 -14.19 3.18 26.46
C ASN A 337 -12.66 3.19 26.68
N LEU A 338 -11.87 2.92 25.64
CA LEU A 338 -10.41 2.92 25.72
C LEU A 338 -9.78 4.30 25.45
N ILE A 339 -10.50 5.15 24.71
CA ILE A 339 -9.95 6.42 24.19
C ILE A 339 -10.49 7.63 24.95
N LEU A 340 -11.81 7.72 25.16
CA LEU A 340 -12.45 8.91 25.73
C LEU A 340 -11.92 9.25 27.13
N PRO A 341 -11.73 8.31 28.08
CA PRO A 341 -11.21 8.66 29.40
C PRO A 341 -9.82 9.30 29.33
N GLY A 342 -8.91 8.75 28.51
CA GLY A 342 -7.56 9.26 28.33
C GLY A 342 -7.52 10.61 27.60
N ALA A 343 -8.44 10.83 26.66
CA ALA A 343 -8.58 12.11 25.97
C ALA A 343 -9.12 13.19 26.91
N LEU A 344 -10.17 12.90 27.69
CA LEU A 344 -10.78 13.85 28.63
C LEU A 344 -9.79 14.27 29.73
N GLN A 345 -9.02 13.32 30.26
CA GLN A 345 -7.96 13.61 31.24
C GLN A 345 -6.90 14.58 30.74
N ARG A 346 -6.71 14.67 29.42
CA ARG A 346 -5.75 15.57 28.76
C ARG A 346 -6.35 16.92 28.39
N ILE A 347 -7.61 16.90 27.92
CA ILE A 347 -8.33 18.12 27.48
C ILE A 347 -8.73 19.01 28.65
N TYR A 348 -9.20 18.45 29.77
CA TYR A 348 -9.65 19.28 30.89
C TYR A 348 -8.53 20.14 31.50
N PRO A 349 -7.31 19.61 31.76
CA PRO A 349 -6.19 20.43 32.21
C PRO A 349 -5.73 21.45 31.19
N SER A 350 -5.69 21.12 29.89
CA SER A 350 -5.24 22.07 28.86
C SER A 350 -6.19 23.25 28.70
N MET A 351 -7.50 23.05 28.90
CA MET A 351 -8.47 24.17 28.95
C MET A 351 -8.31 25.09 30.16
N GLN A 352 -7.74 24.59 31.26
CA GLN A 352 -7.48 25.35 32.48
C GLN A 352 -6.07 25.95 32.52
N GLY A 353 -5.17 25.47 31.66
CA GLY A 353 -3.78 25.89 31.58
C GLY A 353 -3.64 27.33 31.11
N LEU A 354 -3.04 28.19 31.94
CA LEU A 354 -2.72 29.58 31.59
C LEU A 354 -1.37 29.73 30.88
N VAL A 355 -0.56 28.66 30.83
CA VAL A 355 0.85 28.69 30.40
C VAL A 355 1.12 27.83 29.15
N GLU A 356 0.40 26.71 28.98
CA GLU A 356 0.55 25.80 27.84
C GLU A 356 -0.57 26.05 26.82
N VAL A 357 -0.29 26.85 25.78
CA VAL A 357 -1.26 27.29 24.75
C VAL A 357 -1.27 26.43 23.48
N HIS A 358 -0.45 25.37 23.43
CA HIS A 358 -0.19 24.54 22.25
C HIS A 358 -1.00 23.26 22.21
#